data_AF-S9SCU6-F1
#
_entry.id   AF-S9SCU6-F1
#
_cell.length_a   1.000
_cell.length_b   1.000
_cell.length_c   1.000
_cell.angle_alpha   90.00
_cell.angle_beta   90.00
_cell.angle_gamma   90.00
#
_symmetry.space_group_name_H-M   'P 1'
#
loop_
_entity.id
_entity.type
_entity.pdbx_description
1 polymer ?
#
loop_
_entity_poly.entity_id
_entity_poly.type
_entity_poly.pdbx_seq_one_letter_code
_entity_poly.pdbx_strand_id
1 'polypeptide(L)'
;MSFKIDGFETFVSFGKDNADALSKSSAASVKAIEEIAKAQQAVLARSIEKTDAAVKALFAIKSPTEFAELQTRLARQSFEDAVLETRKLAEVTTAAVTAVLEPLSTRFSDSTKAA
;
A
#
# COMPACT_ATOMS: atom_id res chain seq x y z
N MET A 1 41.15 -16.68 28.46
CA MET A 1 40.70 -17.59 27.38
C MET A 1 39.25 -17.29 26.93
N SER A 2 38.81 -16.03 26.83
CA SER A 2 37.42 -15.70 26.41
C SER A 2 37.18 -15.62 24.90
N PHE A 3 38.24 -15.61 24.08
CA PHE A 3 38.15 -15.36 22.64
C PHE A 3 37.29 -16.37 21.85
N LYS A 4 37.04 -17.57 22.40
CA LYS A 4 36.23 -18.61 21.75
C LYS A 4 34.72 -18.48 22.00
N ILE A 5 34.31 -17.81 23.08
CA ILE A 5 32.89 -17.64 23.43
C ILE A 5 32.32 -16.46 22.64
N ASP A 6 33.04 -15.33 22.60
CA ASP A 6 32.62 -14.11 21.89
C ASP A 6 32.41 -14.35 20.38
N GLY A 7 33.31 -15.12 19.74
CA GLY A 7 33.20 -15.44 18.32
C GLY A 7 32.04 -16.39 17.99
N PHE A 8 31.71 -17.30 18.91
CA PHE A 8 30.58 -18.22 18.74
C PHE A 8 29.24 -17.49 18.94
N GLU A 9 29.11 -16.65 19.98
CA GLU A 9 27.93 -15.81 20.18
C GLU A 9 27.69 -14.85 19.02
N THR A 10 28.75 -14.23 18.49
CA THR A 10 28.67 -13.34 17.32
C THR A 10 28.21 -14.08 16.06
N PHE A 11 28.69 -15.30 15.84
CA PHE A 11 28.28 -16.11 14.69
C PHE A 11 26.81 -16.54 14.80
N VAL A 12 26.37 -16.95 16.00
CA VAL A 12 24.99 -17.35 16.28
C VAL A 12 24.02 -16.16 16.16
N SER A 13 24.37 -15.00 16.72
CA SER A 13 23.55 -13.78 16.63
C SER A 13 23.43 -13.28 15.19
N PHE A 14 24.53 -13.30 14.42
CA PHE A 14 24.53 -12.95 13.00
C PHE A 14 23.55 -13.81 12.19
N GLY A 15 23.55 -15.13 12.41
CA GLY A 15 22.59 -16.04 11.77
C GLY A 15 21.14 -15.77 12.18
N LYS A 16 20.90 -15.59 13.50
CA LYS A 16 19.56 -15.32 14.05
C LYS A 16 18.96 -14.04 13.47
N ASP A 17 19.74 -12.98 13.40
CA ASP A 17 19.24 -11.69 12.97
C ASP A 17 18.96 -11.66 11.45
N ASN A 18 19.59 -12.54 10.65
CA ASN A 18 19.33 -12.68 9.21
C ASN A 18 17.99 -13.37 8.99
N ALA A 19 17.73 -14.42 9.78
CA ALA A 19 16.44 -15.10 9.79
C ALA A 19 15.32 -14.16 10.25
N ASP A 20 15.58 -13.33 11.26
CA ASP A 20 14.62 -12.31 11.74
C ASP A 20 14.31 -11.26 10.68
N ALA A 21 15.33 -10.74 9.98
CA ALA A 21 15.12 -9.79 8.88
C ALA A 21 14.32 -10.37 7.72
N LEU A 22 14.58 -11.64 7.35
CA LEU A 22 13.81 -12.34 6.32
C LEU A 22 12.37 -12.57 6.75
N SER A 23 12.14 -12.95 8.01
CA SER A 23 10.81 -13.12 8.58
C SER A 23 10.01 -11.80 8.54
N LYS A 24 10.65 -10.69 8.94
CA LYS A 24 10.05 -9.34 8.88
C LYS A 24 9.72 -8.92 7.44
N SER A 25 10.61 -9.15 6.48
CA SER A 25 10.36 -8.87 5.06
C SER A 25 9.22 -9.74 4.49
N SER A 26 9.12 -11.00 4.91
CA SER A 26 8.01 -11.90 4.54
C SER A 26 6.68 -11.41 5.11
N ALA A 27 6.66 -11.02 6.38
CA ALA A 27 5.47 -10.44 7.02
C ALA A 27 5.06 -9.11 6.35
N ALA A 28 6.02 -8.27 5.96
CA ALA A 28 5.78 -7.05 5.21
C ALA A 28 5.15 -7.32 3.84
N SER A 29 5.60 -8.36 3.15
CA SER A 29 5.02 -8.80 1.87
C SER A 29 3.57 -9.23 2.03
N VAL A 30 3.24 -9.97 3.09
CA VAL A 30 1.84 -10.36 3.41
C VAL A 30 0.99 -9.13 3.68
N LYS A 31 1.48 -8.17 4.49
CA LYS A 31 0.75 -6.92 4.73
C LYS A 31 0.53 -6.11 3.45
N ALA A 32 1.49 -6.08 2.53
CA ALA A 32 1.30 -5.41 1.24
C ALA A 32 0.14 -6.02 0.44
N ILE A 33 0.00 -7.35 0.45
CA ILE A 33 -1.13 -8.05 -0.19
C ILE A 33 -2.45 -7.69 0.50
N GLU A 34 -2.48 -7.63 1.83
CA GLU A 34 -3.68 -7.22 2.58
C GLU A 34 -4.11 -5.78 2.25
N GLU A 35 -3.16 -4.84 2.17
CA GLU A 35 -3.45 -3.45 1.83
C GLU A 35 -3.96 -3.29 0.38
N ILE A 36 -3.42 -4.08 -0.56
CA ILE A 36 -3.97 -4.14 -1.93
C ILE A 36 -5.41 -4.66 -1.91
N ALA A 37 -5.69 -5.71 -1.15
CA ALA A 37 -7.04 -6.26 -1.02
C ALA A 37 -8.02 -5.23 -0.41
N LYS A 38 -7.61 -4.49 0.62
CA LYS A 38 -8.40 -3.39 1.20
C LYS A 38 -8.62 -2.25 0.21
N ALA A 39 -7.61 -1.90 -0.58
CA ALA A 39 -7.72 -0.88 -1.61
C ALA A 39 -8.78 -1.27 -2.66
N GLN A 40 -8.82 -2.53 -3.09
CA GLN A 40 -9.83 -3.07 -3.99
C GLN A 40 -11.24 -3.05 -3.40
N GLN A 41 -11.41 -3.44 -2.14
CA GLN A 41 -12.70 -3.37 -1.44
C GLN A 41 -13.24 -1.93 -1.37
N ALA A 42 -12.36 -0.96 -1.09
CA ALA A 42 -12.73 0.45 -1.06
C ALA A 42 -13.15 0.99 -2.45
N VAL A 43 -12.59 0.47 -3.54
CA VAL A 43 -13.02 0.80 -4.91
C VAL A 43 -14.41 0.21 -5.19
N LEU A 44 -14.64 -1.05 -4.83
CA LEU A 44 -15.94 -1.72 -4.96
C LEU A 44 -17.07 -0.95 -4.22
N ALA A 45 -16.83 -0.60 -2.95
CA ALA A 45 -17.81 0.17 -2.17
C ALA A 45 -18.15 1.51 -2.83
N ARG A 46 -17.14 2.26 -3.30
CA ARG A 46 -17.35 3.52 -4.02
C ARG A 46 -18.08 3.35 -5.34
N SER A 47 -17.83 2.27 -6.08
CA SER A 47 -18.56 2.00 -7.33
C SER A 47 -20.06 1.78 -7.10
N ILE A 48 -20.43 1.11 -5.99
CA ILE A 48 -21.84 0.93 -5.62
C ILE A 48 -22.48 2.29 -5.31
N GLU A 49 -21.83 3.11 -4.48
CA GLU A 49 -22.32 4.46 -4.13
C GLU A 49 -22.47 5.36 -5.37
N LYS A 50 -21.48 5.34 -6.27
CA LYS A 50 -21.52 6.12 -7.53
C LYS A 50 -22.66 5.67 -8.44
N THR A 51 -22.89 4.38 -8.54
CA THR A 51 -23.97 3.83 -9.38
C THR A 51 -25.33 4.25 -8.84
N ASP A 52 -25.56 4.11 -7.53
CA ASP A 52 -26.79 4.56 -6.89
C ASP A 52 -27.01 6.07 -7.07
N ALA A 53 -25.96 6.89 -6.87
CA ALA A 53 -26.02 8.33 -7.07
C ALA A 53 -26.32 8.70 -8.54
N ALA A 54 -25.71 8.01 -9.51
CA ALA A 54 -25.96 8.24 -10.94
C ALA A 54 -27.39 7.88 -11.33
N VAL A 55 -27.92 6.75 -10.85
CA VAL A 55 -29.30 6.31 -11.08
C VAL A 55 -30.29 7.32 -10.50
N LYS A 56 -30.10 7.73 -9.25
CA LYS A 56 -30.94 8.77 -8.62
C LYS A 56 -30.89 10.09 -9.38
N ALA A 57 -29.70 10.49 -9.82
CA ALA A 57 -29.53 11.72 -10.58
C ALA A 57 -30.23 11.66 -11.94
N LEU A 58 -30.20 10.51 -12.63
CA LEU A 58 -30.90 10.30 -13.90
C LEU A 58 -32.42 10.37 -13.74
N PHE A 59 -32.98 9.80 -12.68
CA PHE A 59 -34.42 9.86 -12.40
C PHE A 59 -34.91 11.27 -11.99
N ALA A 60 -34.02 12.12 -11.50
CA ALA A 60 -34.36 13.46 -11.03
C ALA A 60 -34.38 14.51 -12.16
N ILE A 61 -33.86 14.20 -13.35
CA ILE A 61 -33.74 15.16 -14.46
C ILE A 61 -35.12 15.47 -15.05
N LYS A 62 -35.42 16.76 -15.16
CA LYS A 62 -36.67 17.30 -15.72
C LYS A 62 -36.43 18.20 -16.94
N SER A 63 -35.18 18.57 -17.21
CA SER A 63 -34.84 19.45 -18.33
C SER A 63 -33.50 19.10 -19.02
N PRO A 64 -33.30 19.52 -20.28
CA PRO A 64 -32.02 19.34 -20.98
C PRO A 64 -30.84 20.06 -20.31
N THR A 65 -31.09 21.17 -19.62
CA THR A 65 -30.06 21.92 -18.87
C THR A 65 -29.53 21.10 -17.69
N GLU A 66 -30.43 20.48 -16.92
CA GLU A 66 -30.06 19.57 -15.81
C GLU A 66 -29.28 18.34 -16.30
N PHE A 67 -29.55 17.87 -17.52
CA PHE A 67 -28.77 16.80 -18.15
C PHE A 67 -27.33 17.24 -18.47
N ALA A 68 -27.14 18.45 -19.01
CA ALA A 68 -25.81 18.99 -19.28
C ALA A 68 -24.98 19.21 -17.99
N GLU A 69 -25.65 19.64 -16.92
CA GLU A 69 -25.04 19.75 -15.59
C GLU A 69 -24.65 18.37 -15.03
N LEU A 70 -25.51 17.35 -15.19
CA LEU A 70 -25.20 15.98 -14.81
C LEU A 70 -23.96 15.45 -15.55
N GLN A 71 -23.90 15.64 -16.87
CA GLN A 71 -22.74 15.28 -17.69
C GLN A 71 -21.46 15.95 -17.19
N THR A 72 -21.51 17.26 -16.93
CA THR A 72 -20.36 18.03 -16.42
C THR A 72 -19.91 17.53 -15.05
N ARG A 73 -20.87 17.24 -14.15
CA ARG A 73 -20.59 16.71 -12.82
C ARG A 73 -19.96 15.33 -12.89
N LEU A 74 -20.48 14.42 -13.73
CA LEU A 74 -19.91 13.10 -13.93
C LEU A 74 -18.48 13.19 -14.47
N ALA A 75 -18.23 14.06 -15.44
CA ALA A 75 -16.88 14.28 -15.99
C ALA A 75 -15.89 14.77 -14.93
N ARG A 76 -16.30 15.76 -14.10
CA ARG A 76 -15.48 16.23 -12.98
C ARG A 76 -15.22 15.10 -11.98
N GLN A 77 -16.25 14.35 -11.62
CA GLN A 77 -16.15 13.25 -10.66
C GLN A 77 -15.20 12.16 -11.16
N SER A 78 -15.26 11.79 -12.44
CA SER A 78 -14.32 10.84 -13.05
C SER A 78 -12.87 11.34 -13.01
N PHE A 79 -12.64 12.64 -13.19
CA PHE A 79 -11.30 13.21 -13.07
C PHE A 79 -10.77 13.16 -11.63
N GLU A 80 -11.60 13.57 -10.67
CA GLU A 80 -11.26 13.50 -9.24
C GLU A 80 -10.93 12.07 -8.81
N ASP A 81 -11.74 11.09 -9.27
CA ASP A 81 -11.53 9.68 -9.01
C ASP A 81 -10.20 9.16 -9.57
N ALA A 82 -9.88 9.50 -10.82
CA ALA A 82 -8.62 9.09 -11.46
C ALA A 82 -7.39 9.61 -10.70
N VAL A 83 -7.44 10.87 -10.23
CA VAL A 83 -6.38 11.45 -9.42
C VAL A 83 -6.24 10.71 -8.08
N LEU A 84 -7.37 10.39 -7.45
CA LEU A 84 -7.41 9.73 -6.14
C LEU A 84 -6.89 8.28 -6.22
N GLU A 85 -7.29 7.54 -7.26
CA GLU A 85 -6.80 6.18 -7.52
C GLU A 85 -5.30 6.17 -7.84
N THR A 86 -4.82 7.10 -8.68
CA THR A 86 -3.39 7.20 -9.00
C THR A 86 -2.55 7.45 -7.75
N ARG A 87 -3.00 8.36 -6.86
CA ARG A 87 -2.32 8.64 -5.59
C ARG A 87 -2.31 7.41 -4.69
N LYS A 88 -3.45 6.74 -4.55
CA LYS A 88 -3.56 5.55 -3.70
C LYS A 88 -2.70 4.39 -4.20
N LEU A 89 -2.62 4.21 -5.52
CA LEU A 89 -1.73 3.24 -6.14
C LEU A 89 -0.26 3.56 -5.83
N ALA A 90 0.15 4.82 -6.04
CA ALA A 90 1.52 5.25 -5.74
C ALA A 90 1.89 5.05 -4.26
N GLU A 91 0.97 5.36 -3.35
CA GLU A 91 1.14 5.17 -1.90
C GLU A 91 1.29 3.68 -1.54
N VAL A 92 0.36 2.83 -1.96
CA VAL A 92 0.39 1.39 -1.67
C VAL A 92 1.64 0.72 -2.25
N THR A 93 2.02 1.07 -3.49
CA THR A 93 3.23 0.54 -4.12
C THR A 93 4.48 1.00 -3.37
N THR A 94 4.59 2.28 -3.02
CA THR A 94 5.76 2.81 -2.30
C THR A 94 5.88 2.20 -0.89
N ALA A 95 4.76 2.08 -0.18
CA ALA A 95 4.70 1.47 1.14
C ALA A 95 5.10 -0.01 1.10
N ALA A 96 4.61 -0.77 0.10
CA ALA A 96 4.97 -2.17 -0.08
C ALA A 96 6.47 -2.35 -0.33
N VAL A 97 7.04 -1.56 -1.25
CA VAL A 97 8.48 -1.61 -1.55
C VAL A 97 9.32 -1.24 -0.33
N THR A 98 8.94 -0.18 0.39
CA THR A 98 9.66 0.27 1.58
C THR A 98 9.62 -0.81 2.67
N ALA A 99 8.45 -1.35 2.99
CA ALA A 99 8.30 -2.34 4.05
C ALA A 99 9.06 -3.64 3.76
N VAL A 100 9.21 -4.03 2.50
CA VAL A 100 9.99 -5.21 2.09
C VAL A 100 11.50 -4.96 2.17
N LEU A 101 11.96 -3.77 1.79
CA LEU A 101 13.39 -3.44 1.70
C LEU A 101 14.00 -2.93 3.02
N GLU A 102 13.20 -2.30 3.89
CA GLU A 102 13.66 -1.71 5.14
C GLU A 102 14.35 -2.72 6.10
N PRO A 103 13.85 -3.96 6.27
CA PRO A 103 14.55 -4.97 7.08
C PRO A 103 15.94 -5.31 6.52
N LEU A 104 16.08 -5.36 5.19
CA LEU A 104 17.35 -5.67 4.53
C LEU A 104 18.33 -4.49 4.61
N SER A 105 17.83 -3.26 4.41
CA SER A 105 18.61 -2.02 4.55
C SER A 105 19.16 -1.86 5.97
N THR A 106 18.36 -2.20 6.98
CA THR A 106 18.77 -2.18 8.39
C THR A 106 19.92 -3.15 8.63
N ARG A 107 19.86 -4.37 8.10
CA ARG A 107 20.95 -5.36 8.21
C ARG A 107 22.23 -4.90 7.55
N PHE A 108 22.12 -4.23 6.40
CA PHE A 108 23.28 -3.65 5.72
C PHE A 108 23.94 -2.51 6.52
N SER A 109 23.13 -1.66 7.17
CA SER A 109 23.66 -0.62 8.07
C SER A 109 24.26 -1.18 9.35
N ASP A 110 23.69 -2.25 9.91
CA ASP A 110 24.21 -2.85 11.13
C ASP A 110 25.50 -3.64 10.89
N SER A 111 25.63 -4.31 9.74
CA SER A 111 26.85 -5.03 9.36
C SER A 111 28.04 -4.10 9.10
N THR A 112 27.79 -2.87 8.65
CA THR A 112 28.83 -1.85 8.43
C THR A 112 29.25 -1.12 9.69
N LYS A 113 28.43 -1.12 10.75
CA LYS A 113 28.80 -0.63 12.10
C LYS A 113 29.54 -1.67 12.94
N ALA A 114 29.40 -2.95 12.59
CA ALA A 114 30.08 -4.06 13.26
C ALA A 114 31.46 -4.40 12.66
N ALA A 115 31.86 -3.72 11.57
CA ALA A 115 33.17 -3.80 10.92
C ALA A 115 34.10 -2.68 11.42
#